data_AF-A0A2R5FVX0-F1
#
_entry.id   AF-A0A2R5FVX0-F1
#
_cell.length_a   1.000
_cell.length_b   1.000
_cell.length_c   1.000
_cell.angle_alpha   90.00
_cell.angle_beta   90.00
_cell.angle_gamma   90.00
#
_symmetry.space_group_name_H-M   'P 1'
#
loop_
_entity.id
_entity.type
_entity.pdbx_description
1 polymer ?
#
loop_
_entity_poly.entity_id
_entity_poly.type
_entity_poly.pdbx_seq_one_letter_code
_entity_poly.pdbx_strand_id
1 'polypeptide(L)'
;MQNVIFERFELLLSQQVEAAIAAGVYEMGVETLRAERFTVESQEAVYTHPATGSVTNYLKVQRTQKNNIKTADEMLEFATQYQGRLMINSKSGNAAVSIPTHSIYDADGGVVPRVLLVRPQKETRVPVQDLESSTWRQVSADTFAAAWSTEVDALPKFTTDYLHLVTGILLPIWKILPQQNSRVFRLQTSDGQKILGRVVNAHDIQTVREQLGLRNQVLSPEELVSLVLNERYTQQLPGGATLRRSFVANEARIELVNTISLAERLLAVGCFTEIINWQKRVFIPVSDKAPAILAAVIEILG
;
A
#
# COMPACT_ATOMS: atom_id res chain seq x y z
N MET A 1 -21.27 10.00 48.26
CA MET A 1 -21.70 10.89 47.16
C MET A 1 -20.70 10.91 46.00
N GLN A 2 -19.39 10.82 46.25
CA GLN A 2 -18.35 10.78 45.21
C GLN A 2 -18.37 9.49 44.35
N ASN A 3 -18.62 8.33 44.96
CA ASN A 3 -18.62 7.03 44.25
C ASN A 3 -19.70 6.90 43.17
N VAL A 4 -20.88 7.48 43.38
CA VAL A 4 -22.01 7.39 42.42
C VAL A 4 -21.71 8.13 41.10
N ILE A 5 -20.92 9.21 41.16
CA ILE A 5 -20.51 9.96 39.97
C ILE A 5 -19.45 9.18 39.19
N PHE A 6 -18.50 8.54 39.87
CA PHE A 6 -17.49 7.69 39.23
C PHE A 6 -18.11 6.43 38.61
N GLU A 7 -19.02 5.75 39.30
CA GLU A 7 -19.75 4.60 38.74
C GLU A 7 -20.57 4.97 37.50
N ARG A 8 -21.24 6.12 37.52
CA ARG A 8 -21.98 6.63 36.36
C ARG A 8 -21.05 6.95 35.19
N PHE A 9 -19.88 7.53 35.48
CA PHE A 9 -18.87 7.84 34.48
C PHE A 9 -18.26 6.57 33.88
N GLU A 10 -17.89 5.58 34.70
CA GLU A 10 -17.34 4.29 34.26
C GLU A 10 -18.34 3.49 33.41
N LEU A 11 -19.62 3.54 33.76
CA LEU A 11 -20.69 2.93 32.96
C LEU A 11 -20.81 3.60 31.58
N LEU A 12 -20.82 4.94 31.53
CA LEU A 12 -20.86 5.69 30.28
C LEU A 12 -19.61 5.47 29.44
N LEU A 13 -18.44 5.41 30.07
CA LEU A 13 -17.16 5.13 29.41
C LEU A 13 -17.16 3.72 28.81
N SER A 14 -17.59 2.72 29.58
CA SER A 14 -17.68 1.32 29.12
C SER A 14 -18.63 1.18 27.93
N GLN A 15 -19.80 1.83 27.98
CA GLN A 15 -20.75 1.84 26.87
C GLN A 15 -20.18 2.51 25.61
N GLN A 16 -19.42 3.60 25.76
CA GLN A 16 -18.74 4.22 24.62
C GLN A 16 -17.60 3.36 24.06
N VAL A 17 -16.86 2.66 24.91
CA VAL A 17 -15.82 1.70 24.50
C VAL A 17 -16.45 0.55 23.71
N GLU A 18 -17.51 -0.07 24.21
CA GLU A 18 -18.22 -1.15 23.51
C GLU A 18 -18.79 -0.70 22.17
N ALA A 19 -19.39 0.50 22.12
CA ALA A 19 -19.89 1.08 20.88
C ALA A 19 -18.75 1.35 19.87
N ALA A 20 -17.60 1.86 20.34
CA ALA A 20 -16.42 2.06 19.49
C ALA A 20 -15.83 0.74 19.00
N ILE A 21 -15.83 -0.33 19.82
CA ILE A 21 -15.38 -1.67 19.44
C ILE A 21 -16.30 -2.24 18.36
N ALA A 22 -17.62 -2.17 18.57
CA ALA A 22 -18.61 -2.66 17.62
C ALA A 22 -18.57 -1.91 16.28
N ALA A 23 -18.27 -0.61 16.32
CA ALA A 23 -18.07 0.21 15.13
C ALA A 23 -16.67 0.06 14.49
N GLY A 24 -15.77 -0.74 15.08
CA GLY A 24 -14.41 -0.97 14.58
C GLY A 24 -13.47 0.25 14.69
N VAL A 25 -13.85 1.27 15.45
CA VAL A 25 -13.10 2.51 15.65
C VAL A 25 -12.40 2.59 17.01
N TYR A 26 -12.50 1.53 17.82
CA TYR A 26 -11.79 1.45 19.10
C TYR A 26 -10.28 1.33 18.92
N GLU A 27 -9.53 2.25 19.55
CA GLU A 27 -8.07 2.29 19.53
C GLU A 27 -7.53 1.76 20.86
N MET A 28 -6.80 0.63 20.82
CA MET A 28 -6.35 -0.12 22.02
C MET A 28 -5.19 0.54 22.79
N GLY A 29 -4.87 1.81 22.50
CA GLY A 29 -3.71 2.52 23.04
C GLY A 29 -2.49 2.51 22.11
N VAL A 30 -1.30 2.66 22.68
CA VAL A 30 -0.04 2.73 21.91
C VAL A 30 0.34 1.37 21.35
N GLU A 31 0.27 1.20 20.05
CA GLU A 31 0.71 -0.01 19.35
C GLU A 31 2.21 0.05 19.04
N THR A 32 2.92 -1.09 19.13
CA THR A 32 4.34 -1.16 18.74
C THR A 32 4.47 -1.68 17.32
N LEU A 33 4.94 -0.83 16.40
CA LEU A 33 5.26 -1.23 15.04
C LEU A 33 6.49 -2.14 15.05
N ARG A 34 6.40 -3.24 14.32
CA ARG A 34 7.48 -4.21 14.12
C ARG A 34 7.84 -4.25 12.64
N ALA A 35 9.13 -4.31 12.37
CA ALA A 35 9.70 -4.46 11.04
C ALA A 35 11.11 -5.05 11.19
N GLU A 36 11.71 -5.46 10.07
CA GLU A 36 13.10 -5.92 10.05
C GLU A 36 14.06 -4.74 10.32
N ARG A 37 13.72 -3.56 9.80
CA ARG A 37 14.53 -2.36 9.96
C ARG A 37 13.68 -1.09 9.95
N PHE A 38 14.01 -0.16 10.84
CA PHE A 38 13.48 1.21 10.82
C PHE A 38 14.66 2.19 10.78
N THR A 39 14.65 3.13 9.85
CA THR A 39 15.70 4.14 9.68
C THR A 39 15.05 5.50 9.45
N VAL A 40 15.39 6.50 10.27
CA VAL A 40 14.92 7.87 10.07
C VAL A 40 15.68 8.45 8.87
N GLU A 41 14.96 8.80 7.81
CA GLU A 41 15.55 9.45 6.63
C GLU A 41 15.56 10.97 6.75
N SER A 42 14.50 11.54 7.32
CA SER A 42 14.43 12.97 7.56
C SER A 42 13.72 13.29 8.87
N GLN A 43 14.12 14.40 9.47
CA GLN A 43 13.52 14.98 10.65
C GLN A 43 13.39 16.50 10.46
N GLU A 44 12.16 16.99 10.43
CA GLU A 44 11.84 18.39 10.24
C GLU A 44 11.10 18.94 11.47
N ALA A 45 11.62 19.99 12.10
CA ALA A 45 10.95 20.63 13.23
C ALA A 45 9.75 21.44 12.74
N VAL A 46 8.55 21.08 13.20
CA VAL A 46 7.28 21.70 12.75
C VAL A 46 6.64 22.59 13.81
N TYR A 47 7.02 22.44 15.07
CA TYR A 47 6.55 23.29 16.16
C TYR A 47 7.52 23.27 17.34
N THR A 48 7.78 24.43 17.94
CA THR A 48 8.56 24.55 19.17
C THR A 48 7.69 25.21 20.23
N HIS A 49 7.48 24.52 21.34
CA HIS A 49 6.64 25.04 22.41
C HIS A 49 7.32 26.22 23.12
N PRO A 50 6.69 27.42 23.18
CA PRO A 50 7.38 28.64 23.62
C PRO A 50 7.80 28.63 25.09
N ALA A 51 7.07 27.92 25.96
CA ALA A 51 7.37 27.90 27.39
C ALA A 51 8.36 26.80 27.81
N THR A 52 8.45 25.71 27.04
CA THR A 52 9.25 24.52 27.42
C THR A 52 10.41 24.25 26.47
N GLY A 53 10.45 24.90 25.31
CA GLY A 53 11.41 24.62 24.24
C GLY A 53 11.24 23.24 23.59
N SER A 54 10.19 22.48 23.96
CA SER A 54 9.96 21.15 23.42
C SER A 54 9.64 21.22 21.93
N VAL A 55 10.35 20.44 21.13
CA VAL A 55 10.20 20.40 19.67
C VAL A 55 9.29 19.25 19.27
N THR A 56 8.39 19.54 18.34
CA THR A 56 7.59 18.56 17.63
C THR A 56 8.16 18.43 16.23
N ASN A 57 8.44 17.20 15.81
CA ASN A 57 9.06 16.90 14.54
C ASN A 57 8.13 16.10 13.64
N TYR A 58 8.23 16.36 12.35
CA TYR A 58 7.77 15.49 11.29
C TYR A 58 8.93 14.58 10.87
N LEU A 59 8.72 13.27 10.89
CA LEU A 59 9.71 12.27 10.54
C LEU A 59 9.27 11.52 9.29
N LYS A 60 10.21 11.34 8.35
CA LYS A 60 10.12 10.29 7.34
C LYS A 60 10.98 9.12 7.82
N VAL A 61 10.37 7.96 7.99
CA VAL A 61 11.03 6.74 8.46
C VAL A 61 10.92 5.67 7.38
N GLN A 62 12.05 5.25 6.85
CA GLN A 62 12.13 4.07 6.00
C GLN A 62 11.89 2.82 6.84
N ARG A 63 10.96 1.98 6.40
CA ARG A 63 10.63 0.69 7.03
C ARG A 63 10.96 -0.43 6.05
N THR A 64 11.78 -1.37 6.48
CA THR A 64 12.09 -2.60 5.73
C THR A 64 11.34 -3.77 6.37
N GLN A 65 10.58 -4.51 5.57
CA GLN A 65 9.78 -5.63 6.02
C GLN A 65 10.18 -6.89 5.26
N LYS A 66 10.12 -8.04 5.94
CA LYS A 66 10.27 -9.34 5.29
C LYS A 66 8.98 -9.64 4.52
N ASN A 67 9.13 -10.01 3.25
CA ASN A 67 8.01 -10.49 2.46
C ASN A 67 7.58 -11.86 2.99
N ASN A 68 6.33 -11.95 3.45
CA ASN A 68 5.77 -13.22 3.92
C ASN A 68 5.20 -13.99 2.73
N ILE A 69 6.09 -14.52 1.89
CA ILE A 69 5.72 -15.36 0.74
C ILE A 69 5.65 -16.80 1.21
N LYS A 70 4.50 -17.45 0.96
CA LYS A 70 4.29 -18.84 1.36
C LYS A 70 5.22 -19.79 0.63
N THR A 71 5.75 -20.78 1.33
CA THR A 71 6.58 -21.84 0.72
C THR A 71 5.72 -22.77 -0.15
N ALA A 72 6.38 -23.58 -0.98
CA ALA A 72 5.67 -24.60 -1.76
C ALA A 72 4.89 -25.55 -0.85
N ASP A 73 5.49 -26.02 0.25
CA ASP A 73 4.85 -26.93 1.21
C ASP A 73 3.62 -26.30 1.87
N GLU A 74 3.72 -25.04 2.32
CA GLU A 74 2.58 -24.30 2.87
C GLU A 74 1.45 -24.15 1.84
N MET A 75 1.80 -24.00 0.56
CA MET A 75 0.80 -23.91 -0.51
C MET A 75 0.19 -25.27 -0.89
N LEU A 76 0.92 -26.37 -0.74
CA LEU A 76 0.38 -27.73 -0.90
C LEU A 76 -0.62 -28.05 0.22
N GLU A 77 -0.29 -27.68 1.46
CA GLU A 77 -1.21 -27.77 2.60
C GLU A 77 -2.43 -26.89 2.38
N PHE A 78 -2.22 -25.64 1.95
CA PHE A 78 -3.30 -24.71 1.60
C PHE A 78 -4.22 -25.28 0.51
N ALA A 79 -3.67 -25.86 -0.55
CA ALA A 79 -4.45 -26.50 -1.59
C ALA A 79 -5.29 -27.65 -1.02
N THR A 80 -4.72 -28.46 -0.13
CA THR A 80 -5.45 -29.57 0.51
C THR A 80 -6.59 -29.05 1.39
N GLN A 81 -6.32 -28.04 2.22
CA GLN A 81 -7.30 -27.44 3.14
C GLN A 81 -8.50 -26.82 2.39
N TYR A 82 -8.25 -26.17 1.26
CA TYR A 82 -9.27 -25.43 0.50
C TYR A 82 -9.75 -26.15 -0.77
N GLN A 83 -9.47 -27.46 -0.89
CA GLN A 83 -9.85 -28.27 -2.06
C GLN A 83 -9.38 -27.65 -3.39
N GLY A 84 -8.18 -27.07 -3.36
CA GLY A 84 -7.54 -26.38 -4.47
C GLY A 84 -6.87 -27.31 -5.48
N ARG A 85 -6.69 -26.80 -6.70
CA ARG A 85 -5.93 -27.45 -7.76
C ARG A 85 -4.56 -26.78 -7.88
N LEU A 86 -3.51 -27.59 -8.02
CA LEU A 86 -2.16 -27.12 -8.31
C LEU A 86 -2.02 -26.89 -9.80
N MET A 87 -1.68 -25.66 -10.19
CA MET A 87 -1.70 -25.23 -11.59
C MET A 87 -0.34 -24.64 -11.99
N ILE A 88 0.04 -24.84 -13.25
CA ILE A 88 1.13 -24.11 -13.91
C ILE A 88 0.61 -23.45 -15.18
N ASN A 89 1.10 -22.25 -15.46
CA ASN A 89 0.87 -21.59 -16.74
C ASN A 89 1.86 -22.14 -17.77
N SER A 90 1.37 -22.84 -18.79
CA SER A 90 2.24 -23.50 -19.78
C SER A 90 3.08 -22.54 -20.63
N LYS A 91 2.72 -21.25 -20.68
CA LYS A 91 3.46 -20.22 -21.43
C LYS A 91 4.54 -19.56 -20.58
N SER A 92 4.24 -19.22 -19.32
CA SER A 92 5.18 -18.49 -18.47
C SER A 92 5.97 -19.37 -17.50
N GLY A 93 5.55 -20.62 -17.29
CA GLY A 93 6.13 -21.51 -16.29
C GLY A 93 5.70 -21.21 -14.84
N ASN A 94 4.91 -20.17 -14.62
CA ASN A 94 4.53 -19.73 -13.27
C ASN A 94 3.54 -20.69 -12.62
N ALA A 95 3.65 -20.86 -11.31
CA ALA A 95 2.76 -21.69 -10.51
C ALA A 95 1.63 -20.88 -9.88
N ALA A 96 0.49 -21.55 -9.62
CA ALA A 96 -0.63 -21.01 -8.86
C ALA A 96 -1.43 -22.13 -8.17
N VAL A 97 -2.02 -21.82 -7.02
CA VAL A 97 -3.07 -22.66 -6.43
C VAL A 97 -4.43 -22.06 -6.80
N SER A 98 -5.30 -22.87 -7.40
CA SER A 98 -6.66 -22.48 -7.76
C SER A 98 -7.65 -23.02 -6.74
N ILE A 99 -8.28 -22.17 -5.95
CA ILE A 99 -9.32 -22.57 -4.98
C ILE A 99 -10.70 -22.03 -5.40
N PRO A 100 -11.81 -22.70 -5.03
CA PRO A 100 -13.15 -22.14 -5.21
C PRO A 100 -13.31 -20.79 -4.50
N THR A 101 -14.08 -19.86 -5.08
CA THR A 101 -14.44 -18.59 -4.43
C THR A 101 -15.88 -18.20 -4.76
N HIS A 102 -16.37 -17.11 -4.16
CA HIS A 102 -17.73 -16.65 -4.37
C HIS A 102 -18.00 -16.30 -5.84
N SER A 103 -19.13 -16.78 -6.36
CA SER A 103 -19.66 -16.45 -7.68
C SER A 103 -20.08 -14.98 -7.78
N ILE A 104 -20.28 -14.51 -9.01
CA ILE A 104 -20.94 -13.23 -9.30
C ILE A 104 -22.15 -13.47 -10.19
N TYR A 105 -23.00 -12.46 -10.35
CA TYR A 105 -24.08 -12.47 -11.32
C TYR A 105 -23.67 -11.65 -12.53
N ASP A 106 -23.95 -12.15 -13.73
CA ASP A 106 -23.80 -11.39 -14.97
C ASP A 106 -24.98 -10.42 -15.19
N ALA A 107 -24.95 -9.68 -16.30
CA ALA A 107 -25.98 -8.71 -16.64
C ALA A 107 -27.36 -9.32 -16.89
N ASP A 108 -27.41 -10.62 -17.22
CA ASP A 108 -28.62 -11.38 -17.50
C ASP A 108 -29.14 -12.12 -16.25
N GLY A 109 -28.48 -11.92 -15.10
CA GLY A 109 -28.82 -12.57 -13.82
C GLY A 109 -28.32 -14.02 -13.71
N GLY A 110 -27.48 -14.47 -14.65
CA GLY A 110 -26.83 -15.77 -14.62
C GLY A 110 -25.74 -15.83 -13.55
N VAL A 111 -25.60 -16.98 -12.89
CA VAL A 111 -24.53 -17.21 -11.91
C VAL A 111 -23.24 -17.55 -12.65
N VAL A 112 -22.20 -16.73 -12.46
CA VAL A 112 -20.86 -16.96 -12.99
C VAL A 112 -19.96 -17.51 -11.88
N PRO A 113 -19.64 -18.81 -11.87
CA PRO A 113 -18.73 -19.40 -10.90
C PRO A 113 -17.31 -18.90 -11.12
N ARG A 114 -16.57 -18.71 -10.03
CA ARG A 114 -15.19 -18.20 -10.05
C ARG A 114 -14.28 -19.02 -9.17
N VAL A 115 -12.99 -18.93 -9.48
CA VAL A 115 -11.90 -19.43 -8.66
C VAL A 115 -10.94 -18.30 -8.29
N LEU A 116 -10.27 -18.45 -7.15
CA LEU A 116 -9.16 -17.61 -6.75
C LEU A 116 -7.86 -18.32 -7.16
N LEU A 117 -7.14 -17.73 -8.10
CA LEU A 117 -5.76 -18.09 -8.42
C LEU A 117 -4.83 -17.37 -7.45
N VAL A 118 -4.23 -18.12 -6.53
CA VAL A 118 -3.26 -17.64 -5.55
C VAL A 118 -1.85 -17.88 -6.09
N ARG A 119 -1.07 -16.81 -6.22
CA ARG A 119 0.34 -16.80 -6.62
C ARG A 119 1.20 -16.15 -5.52
N PRO A 120 2.53 -16.28 -5.54
CA PRO A 120 3.41 -15.76 -4.49
C PRO A 120 3.18 -14.29 -4.10
N GLN A 121 2.86 -13.43 -5.08
CA GLN A 121 2.65 -11.99 -4.86
C GLN A 121 1.27 -11.47 -5.27
N LYS A 122 0.42 -12.31 -5.88
CA LYS A 122 -0.84 -11.85 -6.48
C LYS A 122 -1.93 -12.89 -6.31
N GLU A 123 -3.09 -12.41 -5.92
CA GLU A 123 -4.32 -13.18 -5.97
C GLU A 123 -5.22 -12.62 -7.08
N THR A 124 -5.75 -13.50 -7.93
CA THR A 124 -6.65 -13.09 -9.02
C THR A 124 -7.90 -13.94 -9.00
N ARG A 125 -9.07 -13.30 -9.02
CA ARG A 125 -10.35 -14.00 -9.19
C ARG A 125 -10.66 -14.08 -10.67
N VAL A 126 -10.89 -15.30 -11.17
CA VAL A 126 -11.21 -15.55 -12.58
C VAL A 126 -12.46 -16.42 -12.69
N PRO A 127 -13.34 -16.19 -13.68
CA PRO A 127 -14.38 -17.14 -14.03
C PRO A 127 -13.81 -18.52 -14.32
N VAL A 128 -14.56 -19.58 -13.95
CA VAL A 128 -14.13 -20.97 -14.20
C VAL A 128 -13.90 -21.21 -15.69
N GLN A 129 -14.81 -20.72 -16.55
CA GLN A 129 -14.73 -20.85 -18.00
C GLN A 129 -13.48 -20.16 -18.58
N ASP A 130 -13.09 -19.00 -18.05
CA ASP A 130 -11.88 -18.29 -18.45
C ASP A 130 -10.62 -19.06 -18.05
N LEU A 131 -10.63 -19.69 -16.87
CA LEU A 131 -9.52 -20.55 -16.44
C LEU A 131 -9.38 -21.76 -17.36
N GLU A 132 -10.49 -22.43 -17.70
CA GLU A 132 -10.49 -23.63 -18.55
C GLU A 132 -10.01 -23.35 -19.98
N SER A 133 -10.34 -22.17 -20.52
CA SER A 133 -9.89 -21.73 -21.85
C SER A 133 -8.48 -21.11 -21.85
N SER A 134 -7.86 -20.90 -20.69
CA SER A 134 -6.54 -20.29 -20.55
C SER A 134 -5.37 -21.26 -20.81
N THR A 135 -4.14 -20.80 -20.54
CA THR A 135 -2.91 -21.61 -20.57
C THR A 135 -2.58 -22.29 -19.23
N TRP A 136 -3.43 -22.16 -18.22
CA TRP A 136 -3.25 -22.84 -16.93
C TRP A 136 -3.60 -24.31 -17.04
N ARG A 137 -2.71 -25.19 -16.55
CA ARG A 137 -2.89 -26.64 -16.56
C ARG A 137 -2.65 -27.20 -15.17
N GLN A 138 -3.46 -28.19 -14.78
CA GLN A 138 -3.26 -28.91 -13.53
C GLN A 138 -1.99 -29.76 -13.62
N VAL A 139 -1.20 -29.78 -12.57
CA VAL A 139 0.09 -30.48 -12.51
C VAL A 139 0.25 -31.29 -11.21
N SER A 140 1.27 -32.15 -11.14
CA SER A 140 1.62 -32.87 -9.92
C SER A 140 2.21 -31.93 -8.85
N ALA A 141 2.22 -32.41 -7.60
CA ALA A 141 2.82 -31.69 -6.48
C ALA A 141 4.29 -31.35 -6.75
N ASP A 142 5.07 -32.28 -7.29
CA ASP A 142 6.50 -32.08 -7.57
C ASP A 142 6.73 -30.99 -8.61
N THR A 143 5.96 -30.99 -9.70
CA THR A 143 6.10 -29.97 -10.75
C THR A 143 5.68 -28.60 -10.22
N PHE A 144 4.58 -28.54 -9.45
CA PHE A 144 4.14 -27.31 -8.81
C PHE A 144 5.20 -26.77 -7.84
N ALA A 145 5.73 -27.62 -6.96
CA ALA A 145 6.70 -27.21 -5.94
C ALA A 145 8.00 -26.67 -6.55
N ALA A 146 8.47 -27.29 -7.65
CA ALA A 146 9.64 -26.81 -8.37
C ALA A 146 9.40 -25.41 -8.99
N ALA A 147 8.26 -25.23 -9.67
CA ALA A 147 7.92 -23.95 -10.31
C ALA A 147 7.65 -22.85 -9.28
N TRP A 148 6.92 -23.16 -8.20
CA TRP A 148 6.64 -22.23 -7.12
C TRP A 148 7.93 -21.80 -6.42
N SER A 149 8.77 -22.74 -6.00
CA SER A 149 10.04 -22.42 -5.33
C SER A 149 10.96 -21.58 -6.22
N THR A 150 11.05 -21.89 -7.52
CA THR A 150 11.81 -21.08 -8.48
C THR A 150 11.31 -19.64 -8.53
N GLU A 151 9.99 -19.45 -8.58
CA GLU A 151 9.39 -18.11 -8.55
C GLU A 151 9.70 -17.40 -7.23
N VAL A 152 9.50 -18.06 -6.09
CA VAL A 152 9.77 -17.50 -4.75
C VAL A 152 11.24 -17.11 -4.56
N ASP A 153 12.18 -17.92 -5.03
CA ASP A 153 13.61 -17.64 -4.93
C ASP A 153 14.05 -16.43 -5.77
N ALA A 154 13.34 -16.14 -6.85
CA ALA A 154 13.56 -14.95 -7.67
C ALA A 154 12.96 -13.67 -7.07
N LEU A 155 12.09 -13.78 -6.07
CA LEU A 155 11.43 -12.63 -5.45
C LEU A 155 12.30 -11.97 -4.37
N PRO A 156 12.19 -10.64 -4.20
CA PRO A 156 12.90 -9.97 -3.13
C PRO A 156 12.41 -10.48 -1.77
N LYS A 157 13.34 -10.86 -0.90
CA LYS A 157 13.03 -11.30 0.47
C LYS A 157 12.50 -10.18 1.35
N PHE A 158 12.85 -8.93 1.01
CA PHE A 158 12.49 -7.75 1.75
C PHE A 158 11.84 -6.71 0.83
N THR A 159 10.87 -5.99 1.37
CA THR A 159 10.32 -4.78 0.75
C THR A 159 10.60 -3.58 1.65
N THR A 160 10.68 -2.41 1.01
CA THR A 160 10.90 -1.15 1.68
C THR A 160 9.77 -0.20 1.36
N ASP A 161 9.23 0.42 2.40
CA ASP A 161 8.24 1.49 2.32
C ASP A 161 8.60 2.63 3.28
N TYR A 162 7.76 3.66 3.30
CA TYR A 162 8.01 4.87 4.08
C TYR A 162 6.83 5.15 5.01
N LEU A 163 7.15 5.47 6.25
CA LEU A 163 6.22 5.95 7.25
C LEU A 163 6.44 7.44 7.47
N HIS A 164 5.35 8.20 7.49
CA HIS A 164 5.35 9.60 7.92
C HIS A 164 4.81 9.68 9.33
N LEU A 165 5.57 10.26 10.26
CA LEU A 165 5.20 10.35 11.67
C LEU A 165 5.32 11.77 12.18
N VAL A 166 4.43 12.13 13.09
CA VAL A 166 4.56 13.35 13.90
C VAL A 166 4.88 12.94 15.34
N THR A 167 6.03 13.39 15.84
CA THR A 167 6.57 13.04 17.16
C THR A 167 6.78 14.29 18.00
N GLY A 168 6.60 14.19 19.33
CA GLY A 168 6.69 15.31 20.26
C GLY A 168 5.33 15.70 20.84
N ILE A 169 5.12 16.99 21.12
CA ILE A 169 3.88 17.47 21.75
C ILE A 169 2.81 17.66 20.66
N LEU A 170 1.84 16.75 20.59
CA LEU A 170 0.83 16.76 19.54
C LEU A 170 -0.32 17.75 19.76
N LEU A 171 -0.69 18.05 21.01
CA LEU A 171 -1.85 18.89 21.32
C LEU A 171 -1.83 20.27 20.61
N PRO A 172 -0.71 21.01 20.58
CA PRO A 172 -0.63 22.31 19.89
C PRO A 172 -0.94 22.25 18.39
N ILE A 173 -0.64 21.12 17.74
CA ILE A 173 -0.85 20.91 16.30
C ILE A 173 -1.99 19.93 16.01
N TRP A 174 -2.81 19.59 17.02
CA TRP A 174 -3.81 18.52 16.91
C TRP A 174 -4.84 18.77 15.80
N LYS A 175 -5.22 20.04 15.59
CA LYS A 175 -6.18 20.45 14.55
C LYS A 175 -5.67 20.27 13.12
N ILE A 176 -4.35 20.18 12.93
CA ILE A 176 -3.70 19.95 11.64
C ILE A 176 -3.74 18.46 11.26
N LEU A 177 -3.78 17.58 12.27
CA LEU A 177 -3.69 16.15 12.06
C LEU A 177 -5.06 15.51 11.72
N PRO A 178 -5.13 14.53 10.81
CA PRO A 178 -6.40 13.99 10.29
C PRO A 178 -7.22 13.25 11.34
N GLN A 179 -8.43 13.69 11.68
CA GLN A 179 -9.17 13.16 12.84
C GLN A 179 -9.65 11.70 12.72
N GLN A 180 -9.67 11.12 11.52
CA GLN A 180 -10.17 9.76 11.30
C GLN A 180 -9.22 8.66 11.79
N ASN A 181 -7.93 8.97 11.99
CA ASN A 181 -6.94 8.03 12.52
C ASN A 181 -6.04 8.74 13.53
N SER A 182 -6.26 8.53 14.83
CA SER A 182 -5.49 9.15 15.91
C SER A 182 -4.39 8.26 16.48
N ARG A 183 -4.18 7.07 15.90
CA ARG A 183 -3.27 6.07 16.43
C ARG A 183 -1.86 6.59 16.61
N VAL A 184 -1.37 6.46 17.84
CA VAL A 184 0.02 6.72 18.21
C VAL A 184 0.74 5.39 18.24
N PHE A 185 1.83 5.33 17.48
CA PHE A 185 2.66 4.15 17.38
C PHE A 185 3.99 4.36 18.08
N ARG A 186 4.49 3.28 18.66
CA ARG A 186 5.87 3.16 19.12
C ARG A 186 6.65 2.36 18.09
N LEU A 187 7.83 2.84 17.73
CA LEU A 187 8.80 2.06 16.95
C LEU A 187 10.20 2.22 17.55
N GLN A 188 11.06 1.26 17.26
CA GLN A 188 12.48 1.34 17.61
C GLN A 188 13.29 1.24 16.33
N THR A 189 14.12 2.25 16.08
CA THR A 189 15.03 2.30 14.95
C THR A 189 16.20 1.35 15.15
N SER A 190 16.92 1.06 14.06
CA SER A 190 18.03 0.13 14.07
C SER A 190 19.25 0.60 14.85
N ASP A 191 19.37 1.90 15.10
CA ASP A 191 20.37 2.51 15.99
C ASP A 191 19.91 2.58 17.46
N GLY A 192 18.72 2.06 17.77
CA GLY A 192 18.19 1.95 19.13
C GLY A 192 17.33 3.14 19.59
N GLN A 193 17.12 4.16 18.77
CA GLN A 193 16.21 5.26 19.09
C GLN A 193 14.77 4.75 19.23
N LYS A 194 14.12 5.08 20.35
CA LYS A 194 12.69 4.80 20.55
C LYS A 194 11.88 6.02 20.14
N ILE A 195 11.00 5.84 19.17
CA ILE A 195 10.15 6.90 18.64
C ILE A 195 8.71 6.59 19.04
N LEU A 196 8.02 7.60 19.56
CA LEU A 196 6.59 7.59 19.80
C LEU A 196 5.96 8.70 18.97
N GLY A 197 5.08 8.35 18.05
CA GLY A 197 4.52 9.34 17.14
C GLY A 197 3.23 8.87 16.49
N ARG A 198 2.46 9.84 16.02
CA ARG A 198 1.24 9.57 15.26
C ARG A 198 1.59 9.38 13.79
N VAL A 199 1.14 8.29 13.19
CA VAL A 199 1.35 8.01 11.77
C VAL A 199 0.39 8.88 10.94
N VAL A 200 0.91 9.45 9.85
CA VAL A 200 0.14 10.17 8.85
C VAL A 200 -0.15 9.20 7.71
N ASN A 201 -1.43 8.95 7.43
CA ASN A 201 -1.81 8.05 6.34
C ASN A 201 -1.38 8.62 4.99
N ALA A 202 -1.15 7.75 4.01
CA ALA A 202 -0.72 8.13 2.67
C ALA A 202 -1.51 9.31 2.08
N HIS A 203 -2.85 9.23 2.09
CA HIS A 203 -3.72 10.26 1.52
C HIS A 203 -3.67 11.62 2.23
N ASP A 204 -3.19 11.65 3.48
CA ASP A 204 -3.11 12.86 4.30
C ASP A 204 -1.72 13.51 4.26
N ILE A 205 -0.69 12.79 3.77
CA ILE A 205 0.72 13.24 3.80
C ILE A 205 0.85 14.66 3.25
N GLN A 206 0.33 14.89 2.04
CA GLN A 206 0.45 16.18 1.38
C GLN A 206 -0.21 17.31 2.20
N THR A 207 -1.48 17.15 2.56
CA THR A 207 -2.23 18.17 3.30
C THR A 207 -1.60 18.47 4.66
N VAL A 208 -1.16 17.44 5.38
CA VAL A 208 -0.48 17.62 6.68
C VAL A 208 0.84 18.36 6.51
N ARG A 209 1.69 17.98 5.55
CA ARG A 209 2.96 18.68 5.30
C ARG A 209 2.73 20.14 4.92
N GLU A 210 1.75 20.42 4.07
CA GLU A 210 1.40 21.79 3.66
C GLU A 210 0.94 22.66 4.84
N GLN A 211 0.09 22.12 5.72
CA GLN A 211 -0.41 22.82 6.91
C GLN A 211 0.66 22.99 7.99
N LEU A 212 1.62 22.08 8.07
CA LEU A 212 2.80 22.19 8.94
C LEU A 212 3.89 23.13 8.39
N GLY A 213 3.66 23.76 7.23
CA GLY A 213 4.61 24.69 6.64
C GLY A 213 5.81 24.03 5.97
N LEU A 214 5.79 22.70 5.77
CA LEU A 214 6.81 21.93 5.04
C LEU A 214 6.62 22.07 3.52
N ARG A 215 6.38 23.31 3.05
CA ARG A 215 6.02 23.62 1.68
C ARG A 215 7.18 23.35 0.73
N ASN A 216 6.85 22.97 -0.51
CA ASN A 216 7.74 22.86 -1.69
C ASN A 216 8.60 21.60 -1.85
N GLN A 217 8.34 20.52 -1.10
CA GLN A 217 9.01 19.25 -1.35
C GLN A 217 8.00 18.20 -1.81
N VAL A 218 7.94 17.99 -3.13
CA VAL A 218 7.34 16.79 -3.70
C VAL A 218 8.04 15.58 -3.04
N LEU A 219 7.26 14.58 -2.65
CA LEU A 219 7.83 13.33 -2.12
C LEU A 219 8.83 12.75 -3.12
N SER A 220 9.82 11.99 -2.64
CA SER A 220 10.81 11.43 -3.56
C SER A 220 10.14 10.54 -4.62
N PRO A 221 10.69 10.43 -5.83
CA PRO A 221 10.10 9.59 -6.88
C PRO A 221 9.89 8.13 -6.43
N GLU A 222 10.81 7.58 -5.63
CA GLU A 222 10.70 6.24 -5.05
C GLU A 222 9.48 6.10 -4.13
N GLU A 223 9.29 7.10 -3.26
CA GLU A 223 8.17 7.15 -2.35
C GLU A 223 6.83 7.35 -3.07
N LEU A 224 6.78 8.24 -4.07
CA LEU A 224 5.60 8.44 -4.90
C LEU A 224 5.19 7.17 -5.64
N VAL A 225 6.13 6.46 -6.25
CA VAL A 225 5.84 5.19 -6.93
C VAL A 225 5.25 4.18 -5.95
N SER A 226 5.86 4.02 -4.77
CA SER A 226 5.37 3.09 -3.75
C SER A 226 3.96 3.47 -3.27
N LEU A 227 3.73 4.73 -2.91
CA LEU A 227 2.43 5.22 -2.42
C LEU A 227 1.34 5.12 -3.49
N VAL A 228 1.64 5.45 -4.74
CA VAL A 228 0.69 5.35 -5.85
C VAL A 228 0.31 3.89 -6.08
N LEU A 229 1.29 2.98 -6.14
CA LEU A 229 1.04 1.57 -6.39
C LEU A 229 0.33 0.89 -5.21
N ASN A 230 0.70 1.18 -3.97
CA ASN A 230 0.26 0.39 -2.81
C ASN A 230 -0.88 1.05 -2.03
N GLU A 231 -0.92 2.38 -1.96
CA GLU A 231 -1.78 3.13 -1.05
C GLU A 231 -2.86 3.98 -1.76
N ARG A 232 -3.07 3.75 -3.07
CA ARG A 232 -4.00 4.52 -3.92
C ARG A 232 -3.73 6.03 -3.88
N TYR A 233 -2.49 6.41 -3.60
CA TYR A 233 -2.09 7.80 -3.52
C TYR A 233 -2.22 8.47 -4.88
N THR A 234 -2.60 9.76 -4.87
CA THR A 234 -2.69 10.59 -6.06
C THR A 234 -1.94 11.88 -5.78
N GLN A 235 -1.03 12.25 -6.68
CA GLN A 235 -0.18 13.42 -6.53
C GLN A 235 -0.41 14.39 -7.68
N GLN A 236 -0.62 15.67 -7.36
CA GLN A 236 -0.49 16.74 -8.36
C GLN A 236 0.99 17.03 -8.58
N LEU A 237 1.40 17.02 -9.84
CA LEU A 237 2.75 17.35 -10.29
C LEU A 237 2.75 18.75 -10.94
N PRO A 238 3.93 19.37 -11.14
CA PRO A 238 4.05 20.61 -11.91
C PRO A 238 3.35 20.53 -13.27
N GLY A 239 2.94 21.69 -13.79
CA GLY A 239 2.24 21.78 -15.08
C GLY A 239 0.81 21.23 -15.10
N GLY A 240 0.20 20.96 -13.94
CA GLY A 240 -1.19 20.46 -13.83
C GLY A 240 -1.34 18.97 -14.17
N ALA A 241 -0.22 18.24 -14.22
CA ALA A 241 -0.21 16.80 -14.39
C ALA A 241 -0.65 16.09 -13.10
N THR A 242 -1.34 14.96 -13.23
CA THR A 242 -1.71 14.14 -12.07
C THR A 242 -1.11 12.75 -12.18
N LEU A 243 -0.35 12.35 -11.17
CA LEU A 243 0.17 11.00 -10.99
C LEU A 243 -0.81 10.18 -10.17
N ARG A 244 -1.29 9.05 -10.71
CA ARG A 244 -2.20 8.14 -10.00
C ARG A 244 -2.03 6.69 -10.43
N ARG A 245 -2.65 5.78 -9.66
CA ARG A 245 -2.80 4.37 -10.05
C ARG A 245 -4.05 4.21 -10.90
N SER A 246 -3.89 3.53 -12.03
CA SER A 246 -4.97 3.09 -12.90
C SER A 246 -4.93 1.58 -13.07
N PHE A 247 -6.06 0.99 -13.44
CA PHE A 247 -6.11 -0.41 -13.85
C PHE A 247 -6.43 -0.50 -15.33
N VAL A 248 -5.62 -1.22 -16.07
CA VAL A 248 -5.83 -1.53 -17.49
C VAL A 248 -5.75 -3.05 -17.62
N ALA A 249 -6.81 -3.68 -18.11
CA ALA A 249 -6.91 -5.14 -18.19
C ALA A 249 -6.57 -5.86 -16.85
N ASN A 250 -7.07 -5.35 -15.71
CA ASN A 250 -6.79 -5.85 -14.36
C ASN A 250 -5.30 -5.83 -13.92
N GLU A 251 -4.49 -5.05 -14.61
CA GLU A 251 -3.10 -4.75 -14.22
C GLU A 251 -2.98 -3.33 -13.71
N ALA A 252 -2.28 -3.15 -12.60
CA ALA A 252 -1.98 -1.83 -12.08
C ALA A 252 -0.99 -1.12 -13.01
N ARG A 253 -1.29 0.14 -13.32
CA ARG A 253 -0.45 1.05 -14.11
C ARG A 253 -0.25 2.34 -13.32
N ILE A 254 0.91 2.96 -13.48
CA ILE A 254 1.18 4.32 -13.00
C ILE A 254 0.84 5.26 -14.15
N GLU A 255 -0.22 6.05 -14.00
CA GLU A 255 -0.74 6.93 -15.04
C GLU A 255 -0.33 8.39 -14.79
N LEU A 256 0.06 9.07 -15.87
CA LEU A 256 0.29 10.51 -15.93
C LEU A 256 -0.87 11.20 -16.65
N VAL A 257 -1.88 11.64 -15.90
CA VAL A 257 -3.05 12.33 -16.45
C VAL A 257 -2.69 13.77 -16.84
N ASN A 258 -3.35 14.30 -17.87
CA ASN A 258 -3.14 15.65 -18.41
C ASN A 258 -1.74 15.90 -19.00
N THR A 259 -1.03 14.86 -19.43
CA THR A 259 0.34 14.98 -19.98
C THR A 259 0.46 14.65 -21.47
N ILE A 260 -0.66 14.44 -22.17
CA ILE A 260 -0.66 13.97 -23.57
C ILE A 260 0.05 14.93 -24.54
N SER A 261 0.01 16.24 -24.27
CA SER A 261 0.72 17.27 -25.05
C SER A 261 2.25 17.13 -24.97
N LEU A 262 2.76 16.45 -23.94
CA LEU A 262 4.18 16.20 -23.72
C LEU A 262 4.59 14.76 -24.05
N ALA A 263 3.71 13.96 -24.63
CA ALA A 263 3.90 12.52 -24.79
C ALA A 263 5.23 12.16 -25.48
N GLU A 264 5.65 12.89 -26.52
CA GLU A 264 6.92 12.62 -27.21
C GLU A 264 8.14 12.74 -26.26
N ARG A 265 8.19 13.82 -25.45
CA ARG A 265 9.25 14.04 -24.46
C ARG A 265 9.21 12.98 -23.35
N LEU A 266 8.01 12.60 -22.91
CA LEU A 266 7.84 11.60 -21.86
C LEU A 266 8.23 10.19 -22.33
N LEU A 267 7.92 9.85 -23.59
CA LEU A 267 8.36 8.58 -24.19
C LEU A 267 9.88 8.48 -24.27
N ALA A 268 10.56 9.60 -24.55
CA ALA A 268 12.02 9.64 -24.59
C ALA A 268 12.69 9.31 -23.24
N VAL A 269 12.00 9.51 -22.12
CA VAL A 269 12.51 9.16 -20.77
C VAL A 269 11.99 7.82 -20.25
N GLY A 270 11.31 7.03 -21.08
CA GLY A 270 10.87 5.67 -20.75
C GLY A 270 9.40 5.53 -20.34
N CYS A 271 8.59 6.57 -20.47
CA CYS A 271 7.13 6.40 -20.45
C CYS A 271 6.66 5.67 -21.71
N PHE A 272 5.43 5.16 -21.67
CA PHE A 272 4.77 4.57 -22.83
C PHE A 272 3.31 5.02 -22.91
N THR A 273 2.67 4.77 -24.06
CA THR A 273 1.26 5.10 -24.24
C THR A 273 0.43 3.90 -24.63
N GLU A 274 -0.81 3.87 -24.18
CA GLU A 274 -1.82 2.93 -24.63
C GLU A 274 -3.08 3.69 -25.07
N ILE A 275 -3.82 3.11 -26.01
CA ILE A 275 -5.14 3.61 -26.40
C ILE A 275 -6.18 2.82 -25.61
N ILE A 276 -6.88 3.48 -24.70
CA ILE A 276 -7.89 2.87 -23.83
C ILE A 276 -9.16 3.72 -23.95
N ASN A 277 -10.30 3.09 -24.23
CA ASN A 277 -11.57 3.78 -24.47
C ASN A 277 -11.43 4.94 -25.48
N TRP A 278 -10.76 4.66 -26.60
CA TRP A 278 -10.50 5.64 -27.68
C TRP A 278 -9.63 6.84 -27.32
N GLN A 279 -8.98 6.82 -26.15
CA GLN A 279 -8.10 7.89 -25.69
C GLN A 279 -6.66 7.39 -25.53
N LYS A 280 -5.70 8.14 -26.09
CA LYS A 280 -4.27 7.90 -25.86
C LYS A 280 -3.90 8.41 -24.47
N ARG A 281 -3.41 7.52 -23.61
CA ARG A 281 -3.03 7.78 -22.21
C ARG A 281 -1.55 7.48 -22.02
N VAL A 282 -0.91 8.19 -21.10
CA VAL A 282 0.54 8.09 -20.83
C VAL A 282 0.79 7.40 -19.50
N PHE A 283 1.74 6.47 -19.47
CA PHE A 283 2.04 5.63 -18.31
C PHE A 283 3.54 5.51 -18.05
N ILE A 284 3.89 5.30 -16.79
CA ILE A 284 5.22 4.87 -16.35
C ILE A 284 5.19 3.33 -16.19
N PRO A 285 6.18 2.58 -16.71
CA PRO A 285 6.23 1.13 -16.53
C PRO A 285 6.36 0.77 -15.05
N VAL A 286 5.61 -0.23 -14.60
CA VAL A 286 5.70 -0.75 -13.23
C VAL A 286 6.92 -1.67 -13.15
N SER A 287 8.07 -1.08 -12.86
CA SER A 287 9.35 -1.78 -12.73
C SER A 287 10.26 -1.09 -11.71
N ASP A 288 11.40 -1.71 -11.46
CA ASP A 288 12.53 -1.14 -10.71
C ASP A 288 12.99 0.23 -11.23
N LYS A 289 12.79 0.50 -12.53
CA LYS A 289 13.13 1.79 -13.17
C LYS A 289 12.08 2.88 -12.96
N ALA A 290 10.89 2.55 -12.46
CA ALA A 290 9.79 3.51 -12.32
C ALA A 290 10.18 4.79 -11.54
N PRO A 291 10.92 4.70 -10.41
CA PRO A 291 11.36 5.91 -9.69
C PRO A 291 12.26 6.82 -10.53
N ALA A 292 13.22 6.24 -11.27
CA ALA A 292 14.12 7.00 -12.12
C ALA A 292 13.39 7.68 -13.29
N ILE A 293 12.44 6.97 -13.90
CA ILE A 293 11.58 7.54 -14.96
C ILE A 293 10.74 8.68 -14.39
N LEU A 294 10.12 8.49 -13.21
CA LEU A 294 9.33 9.52 -12.56
C LEU A 294 10.16 10.77 -12.21
N ALA A 295 11.43 10.60 -11.80
CA ALA A 295 12.33 11.73 -11.57
C ALA A 295 12.50 12.59 -12.84
N ALA A 296 12.81 11.95 -13.97
CA ALA A 296 12.95 12.64 -15.25
C ALA A 296 11.63 13.27 -15.75
N VAL A 297 10.49 12.63 -15.47
CA VAL A 297 9.16 13.20 -15.76
C VAL A 297 8.94 14.49 -14.97
N ILE A 298 9.28 14.52 -13.68
CA ILE A 298 9.11 15.71 -12.84
C ILE A 298 9.98 16.87 -13.37
N GLU A 299 11.20 16.59 -13.84
CA GLU A 299 12.07 17.60 -14.47
C GLU A 299 11.50 18.14 -15.79
N ILE A 300 10.79 17.31 -16.57
CA ILE A 300 10.15 17.73 -17.83
C ILE A 300 8.93 18.63 -17.58
N LEU A 301 8.24 18.40 -16.46
CA LEU A 301 7.00 19.09 -16.07
C LEU A 301 7.24 20.42 -15.33
N GLY A 302 8.39 20.54 -14.65
CA GLY A 302 8.84 21.76 -13.97
C GLY A 302 9.53 22.74 -14.91
#